data_AF-A0A2W4UUX5-F1
#
_entry.id   AF-A0A2W4UUX5-F1
#
_cell.length_a   1.000
_cell.length_b   1.000
_cell.length_c   1.000
_cell.angle_alpha   90.00
_cell.angle_beta   90.00
_cell.angle_gamma   90.00
#
_symmetry.space_group_name_H-M   'P 1'
#
loop_
_entity.id
_entity.type
_entity.pdbx_description
1 polymer ?
#
loop_
_entity_poly.entity_id
_entity_poly.type
_entity_poly.pdbx_seq_one_letter_code
_entity_poly.pdbx_strand_id
1 'polypeptide(L)'
;MELTHPRKHLQRGFSLLELAIALAVLAILAGGVLKGRELLNSARVQATITDIANLETALSAFQARYSALPGDFIAASAAGLSNSGGNGNGLIEGDETCNVFTHLQLSGFIQGDFTGGSDESGNCTASSTMGNQFSGQYLLSNQLQGPNSRENAMALLIGETIPVAQLAEIDRKLDDGNPLRGAVQVLRGEEDLCTTEAGQWDEAQGADCAALYIIR
;
A
#
# COMPACT_ATOMS: atom_id res chain seq x y z
N MET A 1 41.37 6.61 69.17
CA MET A 1 40.23 6.65 68.24
C MET A 1 40.71 7.39 67.00
N GLU A 2 41.05 6.64 65.95
CA GLU A 2 41.51 7.19 64.67
C GLU A 2 40.31 7.80 63.93
N LEU A 3 40.39 9.09 63.59
CA LEU A 3 39.35 9.81 62.84
C LEU A 3 39.64 9.70 61.35
N THR A 4 38.99 8.75 60.67
CA THR A 4 39.01 8.65 59.21
C THR A 4 38.22 9.81 58.60
N HIS A 5 38.92 10.78 58.01
CA HIS A 5 38.30 11.88 57.27
C HIS A 5 37.76 11.37 55.92
N PRO A 6 36.45 11.52 55.63
CA PRO A 6 35.91 11.18 54.33
C PRO A 6 36.48 12.13 53.28
N ARG A 7 37.17 11.59 52.26
CA ARG A 7 37.67 12.39 51.14
C ARG A 7 36.46 12.89 50.33
N LYS A 8 36.28 14.21 50.23
CA LYS A 8 35.33 14.81 49.29
C LYS A 8 35.72 14.41 47.86
N HIS A 9 34.87 13.66 47.20
CA HIS A 9 34.96 13.44 45.76
C HIS A 9 34.70 14.78 45.05
N LEU A 10 35.69 15.30 44.32
CA LEU A 10 35.51 16.43 43.41
C LEU A 10 34.60 15.98 42.26
N GLN A 11 33.37 16.49 42.22
CA GLN A 11 32.52 16.37 41.03
C GLN A 11 33.18 17.16 39.91
N ARG A 12 33.72 16.46 38.91
CA ARG A 12 34.17 17.07 37.65
C ARG A 12 32.92 17.52 36.89
N GLY A 13 32.76 18.82 36.68
CA GLY A 13 31.78 19.36 35.73
C GLY A 13 32.15 18.99 34.30
N PHE A 14 31.15 18.89 33.42
CA PHE A 14 31.37 18.64 31.99
C PHE A 14 32.14 19.80 31.34
N SER A 15 33.10 19.47 30.48
CA SER A 15 33.81 20.48 29.69
C SER A 15 32.88 21.06 28.62
N LEU A 16 33.04 22.36 28.33
CA LEU A 16 32.34 23.00 27.21
C LEU A 16 32.62 22.30 25.88
N LEU A 17 33.82 21.73 25.73
CA LEU A 17 34.19 20.96 24.53
C LEU A 17 33.39 19.65 24.42
N GLU A 18 33.18 18.95 25.55
CA GLU A 18 32.43 17.70 25.58
C GLU A 18 30.96 17.94 25.19
N LEU A 19 30.37 19.02 25.71
CA LEU A 19 29.02 19.45 25.34
C LEU A 19 28.93 19.89 23.88
N ALA A 20 29.95 20.60 23.36
CA ALA A 20 29.96 21.03 21.95
C ALA A 20 29.99 19.85 20.97
N ILE A 21 30.82 18.85 21.22
CA ILE A 21 30.89 17.64 20.38
C ILE A 21 29.58 16.84 20.49
N ALA A 22 29.02 16.70 21.70
CA ALA A 22 27.75 16.01 21.89
C ALA A 22 26.61 16.66 21.09
N LEU A 23 26.49 17.99 21.13
CA LEU A 23 25.46 18.72 20.38
C LEU A 23 25.70 18.65 18.86
N ALA A 24 26.95 18.67 18.41
CA ALA A 24 27.28 18.51 17.00
C ALA A 24 26.85 17.14 16.47
N VAL A 25 27.11 16.06 17.22
CA VAL A 25 26.68 14.70 16.86
C VAL A 25 25.15 14.62 16.85
N LEU A 26 24.46 15.18 17.84
CA LEU A 26 23.00 15.21 17.87
C LEU A 26 22.40 15.96 16.67
N ALA A 27 22.99 17.08 16.26
CA ALA A 27 22.53 17.84 15.09
C ALA A 27 22.67 17.02 13.80
N ILE A 28 23.80 16.33 13.61
CA ILE A 28 24.03 15.48 12.43
C ILE A 28 23.06 14.29 12.42
N LEU A 29 22.87 13.63 13.57
CA LEU A 29 21.94 12.51 13.69
C LEU A 29 20.50 12.96 13.41
N ALA A 30 20.07 14.10 13.98
CA ALA A 30 18.74 14.65 13.74
C ALA A 30 18.52 14.99 12.25
N GLY A 31 19.49 15.64 11.60
CA GLY A 31 19.44 15.93 10.16
C GLY A 31 19.43 14.66 9.29
N GLY A 32 20.22 13.65 9.68
CA GLY A 32 20.27 12.35 9.00
C GLY A 32 18.95 11.58 9.07
N VAL A 33 18.26 11.59 10.22
CA VAL A 33 16.97 10.91 10.39
C VAL A 33 15.88 11.53 9.51
N LEU A 34 15.83 12.86 9.40
CA LEU A 34 14.86 13.55 8.54
C LEU A 34 15.03 13.13 7.08
N LYS A 35 16.26 13.17 6.57
CA LYS A 35 16.53 12.73 5.20
C LYS A 35 16.29 11.23 5.00
N GLY A 36 16.58 10.43 6.02
CA GLY A 36 16.31 8.99 6.02
C GLY A 36 14.82 8.67 5.85
N ARG A 37 13.93 9.42 6.53
CA ARG A 37 12.47 9.24 6.39
C ARG A 37 11.98 9.55 4.98
N GLU A 38 12.46 10.64 4.38
CA GLU A 38 12.13 10.97 2.99
C GLU A 38 12.54 9.86 2.01
N LEU A 39 13.75 9.30 2.19
CA LEU A 39 14.22 8.20 1.34
C LEU A 39 13.35 6.94 1.49
N LEU A 40 12.91 6.63 2.72
CA LEU A 40 11.99 5.51 2.97
C LEU A 40 10.63 5.75 2.31
N ASN A 41 10.10 6.97 2.38
CA ASN A 41 8.83 7.34 1.75
C ASN A 41 8.91 7.19 0.22
N SER A 42 9.95 7.72 -0.41
CA SER A 42 10.17 7.54 -1.84
C SER A 42 10.36 6.06 -2.23
N ALA A 43 11.00 5.26 -1.37
CA ALA A 43 11.16 3.82 -1.60
C ALA A 43 9.81 3.09 -1.56
N ARG A 44 8.92 3.42 -0.61
CA ARG A 44 7.56 2.87 -0.55
C ARG A 44 6.76 3.22 -1.80
N VAL A 45 6.78 4.47 -2.23
CA VAL A 45 6.13 4.92 -3.48
C VAL A 45 6.61 4.11 -4.69
N GLN A 46 7.93 3.91 -4.84
CA GLN A 46 8.48 3.13 -5.96
C GLN A 46 8.13 1.64 -5.87
N ALA A 47 8.13 1.07 -4.66
CA ALA A 47 7.71 -0.31 -4.46
C ALA A 47 6.24 -0.50 -4.82
N THR A 48 5.35 0.41 -4.41
CA THR A 48 3.93 0.38 -4.81
C THR A 48 3.74 0.45 -6.33
N ILE A 49 4.45 1.34 -7.02
CA ILE A 49 4.39 1.42 -8.49
C ILE A 49 4.84 0.11 -9.13
N THR A 50 5.88 -0.51 -8.59
CA THR A 50 6.38 -1.81 -9.06
C THR A 50 5.37 -2.92 -8.81
N ASP A 51 4.73 -2.94 -7.65
CA ASP A 51 3.68 -3.91 -7.30
C ASP A 51 2.49 -3.79 -8.27
N ILE A 52 2.03 -2.56 -8.55
CA ILE A 52 0.94 -2.31 -9.52
C ILE A 52 1.30 -2.87 -10.90
N ALA A 53 2.49 -2.54 -11.42
CA ALA A 53 2.92 -3.02 -12.74
C ALA A 53 3.06 -4.56 -12.81
N ASN A 54 3.55 -5.17 -11.73
CA ASN A 54 3.65 -6.62 -11.62
C ASN A 54 2.27 -7.28 -11.61
N LEU A 55 1.30 -6.69 -10.88
CA LEU A 55 -0.07 -7.18 -10.82
C LEU A 55 -0.78 -7.04 -12.17
N GLU A 56 -0.66 -5.91 -12.86
CA GLU A 56 -1.21 -5.74 -14.23
C GLU A 56 -0.67 -6.81 -15.20
N THR A 57 0.64 -7.08 -15.12
CA THR A 57 1.30 -8.11 -15.93
C THR A 57 0.77 -9.50 -15.59
N ALA A 58 0.64 -9.83 -14.30
CA ALA A 58 0.12 -11.11 -13.83
C ALA A 58 -1.34 -11.32 -14.25
N LEU A 59 -2.17 -10.28 -14.14
CA LEU A 59 -3.57 -10.30 -14.55
C LEU A 59 -3.71 -10.53 -16.06
N SER A 60 -2.95 -9.78 -16.85
CA SER A 60 -2.93 -9.93 -18.31
C SER A 60 -2.46 -11.33 -18.73
N ALA A 61 -1.44 -11.87 -18.05
CA ALA A 61 -0.92 -13.21 -18.31
C ALA A 61 -1.94 -14.31 -17.93
N PHE A 62 -2.66 -14.13 -16.82
CA PHE A 62 -3.74 -15.02 -16.42
C PHE A 62 -4.86 -15.03 -17.45
N GLN A 63 -5.32 -13.84 -17.85
CA GLN A 63 -6.36 -13.70 -18.86
C GLN A 63 -5.94 -14.29 -20.20
N ALA A 64 -4.69 -14.10 -20.63
CA ALA A 64 -4.17 -14.70 -21.85
C ALA A 64 -4.13 -16.24 -21.80
N ARG A 65 -3.88 -16.82 -20.62
CA ARG A 65 -3.79 -18.29 -20.44
C ARG A 65 -5.15 -18.95 -20.27
N TYR A 66 -6.06 -18.34 -19.50
CA TYR A 66 -7.32 -18.96 -19.09
C TYR A 66 -8.55 -18.34 -19.75
N SER A 67 -8.40 -17.23 -20.49
CA SER A 67 -9.51 -16.48 -21.09
C SER A 67 -10.59 -16.05 -20.08
N ALA A 68 -10.18 -15.86 -18.83
CA ALA A 68 -11.02 -15.48 -17.69
C ALA A 68 -10.21 -14.59 -16.74
N LEU A 69 -10.89 -13.86 -15.86
CA LEU A 69 -10.22 -13.13 -14.78
C LEU A 69 -9.91 -14.09 -13.62
N PRO A 70 -8.81 -13.87 -12.87
CA PRO A 70 -8.60 -14.58 -11.62
C PRO A 70 -9.70 -14.19 -10.61
N GLY A 71 -10.03 -15.10 -9.70
CA GLY A 71 -11.21 -14.99 -8.84
C GLY A 71 -12.50 -15.44 -9.55
N ASP A 72 -12.75 -14.93 -10.76
CA ASP A 72 -13.96 -15.19 -11.58
C ASP A 72 -13.90 -16.47 -12.44
N PHE A 73 -12.88 -17.30 -12.25
CA PHE A 73 -12.66 -18.45 -13.13
C PHE A 73 -13.46 -19.70 -12.74
N ILE A 74 -14.51 -20.01 -13.51
CA ILE A 74 -15.41 -21.18 -13.29
C ILE A 74 -14.64 -22.51 -13.19
N ALA A 75 -13.64 -22.71 -14.05
CA ALA A 75 -12.90 -23.97 -14.13
C ALA A 75 -11.67 -24.01 -13.19
N ALA A 76 -11.65 -23.18 -12.14
CA ALA A 76 -10.55 -23.11 -11.18
C ALA A 76 -10.19 -24.47 -10.57
N SER A 77 -11.18 -25.26 -10.17
CA SER A 77 -10.96 -26.59 -9.58
C SER A 77 -10.36 -27.58 -10.57
N ALA A 78 -10.88 -27.61 -11.80
CA ALA A 78 -10.37 -28.46 -12.87
C ALA A 78 -8.95 -28.07 -13.30
N ALA A 79 -8.60 -26.79 -13.19
CA ALA A 79 -7.26 -26.26 -13.48
C ALA A 79 -6.27 -26.37 -12.30
N GLY A 80 -6.72 -26.84 -11.13
CA GLY A 80 -5.89 -26.93 -9.92
C GLY A 80 -5.57 -25.59 -9.26
N LEU A 81 -6.40 -24.56 -9.48
CA LEU A 81 -6.18 -23.19 -9.02
C LEU A 81 -6.92 -22.82 -7.74
N SER A 82 -7.98 -23.54 -7.38
CA SER A 82 -8.63 -23.58 -6.04
C SER A 82 -9.94 -24.37 -6.16
N ASN A 83 -10.58 -24.68 -5.03
CA ASN A 83 -11.95 -25.23 -5.03
C ASN A 83 -13.05 -24.14 -5.10
N SER A 84 -12.65 -22.87 -5.07
CA SER A 84 -13.52 -21.70 -5.06
C SER A 84 -13.26 -20.89 -6.32
N GLY A 85 -13.98 -21.24 -7.38
CA GLY A 85 -14.04 -20.44 -8.61
C GLY A 85 -15.25 -19.51 -8.57
N GLY A 86 -15.13 -18.36 -9.23
CA GLY A 86 -16.24 -17.43 -9.42
C GLY A 86 -17.23 -17.89 -10.49
N ASN A 87 -18.11 -16.97 -10.87
CA ASN A 87 -19.28 -17.28 -11.69
C ASN A 87 -19.04 -17.13 -13.21
N GLY A 88 -17.89 -16.61 -13.62
CA GLY A 88 -17.48 -16.38 -15.01
C GLY A 88 -18.19 -15.22 -15.70
N ASN A 89 -18.67 -14.23 -14.97
CA ASN A 89 -19.41 -13.09 -15.51
C ASN A 89 -18.50 -11.96 -16.03
N GLY A 90 -17.18 -12.09 -15.88
CA GLY A 90 -16.18 -11.11 -16.30
C GLY A 90 -15.97 -9.98 -15.29
N LEU A 91 -16.46 -10.12 -14.06
CA LEU A 91 -16.30 -9.16 -12.96
C LEU A 91 -15.63 -9.85 -11.78
N ILE A 92 -15.06 -9.08 -10.85
CA ILE A 92 -14.45 -9.61 -9.63
C ILE A 92 -15.18 -9.00 -8.44
N GLU A 93 -16.17 -9.73 -7.92
CA GLU A 93 -17.08 -9.23 -6.90
C GLU A 93 -17.27 -10.21 -5.73
N GLY A 94 -17.62 -9.67 -4.56
CA GLY A 94 -17.83 -10.47 -3.36
C GLY A 94 -16.65 -11.39 -3.05
N ASP A 95 -16.91 -12.68 -2.91
CA ASP A 95 -15.94 -13.71 -2.53
C ASP A 95 -14.86 -13.96 -3.60
N GLU A 96 -15.09 -13.54 -4.85
CA GLU A 96 -14.14 -13.71 -5.95
C GLU A 96 -12.88 -12.87 -5.70
N THR A 97 -13.05 -11.70 -5.10
CA THR A 97 -12.00 -10.75 -4.69
C THR A 97 -10.89 -11.43 -3.90
N CYS A 98 -11.25 -12.29 -2.95
CA CYS A 98 -10.28 -12.97 -2.07
C CYS A 98 -9.60 -14.17 -2.74
N ASN A 99 -10.11 -14.64 -3.88
CA ASN A 99 -9.55 -15.76 -4.64
C ASN A 99 -8.57 -15.30 -5.73
N VAL A 100 -8.51 -13.99 -6.03
CA VAL A 100 -7.64 -13.42 -7.07
C VAL A 100 -6.18 -13.82 -6.87
N PHE A 101 -5.61 -13.53 -5.69
CA PHE A 101 -4.19 -13.78 -5.43
C PHE A 101 -3.87 -15.28 -5.35
N THR A 102 -4.78 -16.09 -4.82
CA THR A 102 -4.64 -17.55 -4.82
C THR A 102 -4.60 -18.11 -6.25
N HIS A 103 -5.48 -17.64 -7.13
CA HIS A 103 -5.48 -18.05 -8.55
C HIS A 103 -4.19 -17.60 -9.26
N LEU A 104 -3.73 -16.37 -9.02
CA LEU A 104 -2.47 -15.86 -9.59
C LEU A 104 -1.24 -16.62 -9.09
N GLN A 105 -1.22 -17.02 -7.83
CA GLN A 105 -0.14 -17.82 -7.26
C GLN A 105 -0.14 -19.24 -7.83
N LEU A 106 -1.28 -19.94 -7.79
CA LEU A 106 -1.35 -21.34 -8.21
C LEU A 106 -1.16 -21.51 -9.72
N SER A 107 -1.40 -20.46 -10.49
CA SER A 107 -1.06 -20.40 -11.91
C SER A 107 0.42 -20.05 -12.18
N GLY A 108 1.15 -19.59 -11.17
CA GLY A 108 2.58 -19.29 -11.21
C GLY A 108 2.95 -17.88 -11.66
N PHE A 109 2.00 -16.94 -11.67
CA PHE A 109 2.26 -15.55 -12.11
C PHE A 109 2.78 -14.66 -10.99
N ILE A 110 2.45 -14.97 -9.73
CA ILE A 110 2.99 -14.28 -8.56
C ILE A 110 3.57 -15.30 -7.57
N GLN A 111 4.47 -14.82 -6.72
CA GLN A 111 5.00 -15.60 -5.60
C GLN A 111 4.26 -15.23 -4.32
N GLY A 112 3.99 -16.22 -3.48
CA GLY A 112 3.27 -16.03 -2.23
C GLY A 112 2.75 -17.36 -1.69
N ASP A 113 2.09 -17.29 -0.54
CA ASP A 113 1.31 -18.38 0.03
C ASP A 113 -0.04 -17.83 0.48
N PHE A 114 -0.98 -17.80 -0.46
CA PHE A 114 -2.30 -17.21 -0.35
C PHE A 114 -3.35 -18.31 -0.28
N THR A 115 -4.13 -18.34 0.80
CA THR A 115 -5.20 -19.31 0.99
C THR A 115 -6.56 -18.66 0.78
N GLY A 116 -7.14 -18.87 -0.40
CA GLY A 116 -8.50 -18.45 -0.74
C GLY A 116 -9.55 -19.42 -0.19
N GLY A 117 -10.72 -18.90 0.21
CA GLY A 117 -11.90 -19.72 0.49
C GLY A 117 -12.38 -19.84 1.95
N SER A 118 -11.85 -19.05 2.88
CA SER A 118 -12.44 -18.87 4.23
C SER A 118 -13.15 -17.53 4.43
N ASP A 119 -13.10 -16.67 3.42
CA ASP A 119 -13.42 -15.25 3.54
C ASP A 119 -14.82 -15.02 2.94
N GLU A 120 -15.74 -14.48 3.73
CA GLU A 120 -17.13 -14.24 3.34
C GLU A 120 -17.35 -12.77 2.93
N SER A 121 -18.18 -12.55 1.91
CA SER A 121 -18.66 -11.24 1.44
C SER A 121 -17.56 -10.27 1.04
N GLY A 122 -16.45 -10.75 0.49
CA GLY A 122 -15.33 -9.92 0.03
C GLY A 122 -14.48 -9.29 1.15
N ASN A 123 -14.65 -9.72 2.41
CA ASN A 123 -13.78 -9.34 3.51
C ASN A 123 -12.54 -10.25 3.56
N CYS A 124 -11.53 -9.89 2.79
CA CYS A 124 -10.33 -10.70 2.64
C CYS A 124 -9.38 -10.54 3.83
N THR A 125 -8.78 -11.65 4.26
CA THR A 125 -7.77 -11.66 5.32
C THR A 125 -6.37 -11.44 4.78
N ALA A 126 -5.41 -11.14 5.66
CA ALA A 126 -3.99 -10.98 5.26
C ALA A 126 -3.36 -12.26 4.69
N SER A 127 -4.02 -13.42 4.82
CA SER A 127 -3.57 -14.67 4.19
C SER A 127 -4.16 -14.88 2.79
N SER A 128 -5.17 -14.14 2.36
CA SER A 128 -5.74 -14.27 1.02
C SER A 128 -5.30 -13.16 0.06
N THR A 129 -4.68 -12.09 0.58
CA THR A 129 -4.24 -10.94 -0.21
C THR A 129 -2.75 -10.66 -0.06
N MET A 130 -2.20 -9.95 -1.04
CA MET A 130 -0.85 -9.41 -0.96
C MET A 130 -0.82 -8.16 -0.07
N GLY A 131 0.12 -8.09 0.87
CA GLY A 131 0.34 -6.89 1.68
C GLY A 131 0.91 -5.73 0.87
N ASN A 132 0.52 -4.50 1.19
CA ASN A 132 1.04 -3.29 0.56
C ASN A 132 2.19 -2.66 1.37
N GLN A 133 2.78 -1.58 0.84
CA GLN A 133 3.93 -0.88 1.42
C GLN A 133 3.58 0.03 2.63
N PHE A 134 2.28 0.16 2.94
CA PHE A 134 1.70 1.05 3.94
C PHE A 134 0.97 0.28 5.05
N SER A 135 1.33 -0.99 5.26
CA SER A 135 0.74 -1.85 6.32
C SER A 135 -0.74 -2.17 6.14
N GLY A 136 -1.25 -2.08 4.90
CA GLY A 136 -2.54 -2.59 4.46
C GLY A 136 -2.40 -3.73 3.47
N GLN A 137 -3.43 -3.95 2.67
CA GLN A 137 -3.51 -5.02 1.68
C GLN A 137 -3.90 -4.46 0.32
N TYR A 138 -3.46 -5.14 -0.73
CA TYR A 138 -3.97 -4.92 -2.08
C TYR A 138 -5.27 -5.70 -2.27
N LEU A 139 -6.29 -5.04 -2.80
CA LEU A 139 -7.59 -5.65 -3.08
C LEU A 139 -8.00 -5.34 -4.52
N LEU A 140 -8.41 -6.34 -5.28
CA LEU A 140 -8.81 -6.16 -6.67
C LEU A 140 -10.29 -6.47 -6.85
N SER A 141 -11.09 -5.46 -7.20
CA SER A 141 -12.54 -5.64 -7.39
C SER A 141 -13.11 -4.60 -8.35
N ASN A 142 -14.23 -4.94 -9.01
CA ASN A 142 -15.03 -3.97 -9.78
C ASN A 142 -15.98 -3.14 -8.91
N GLN A 143 -16.10 -3.45 -7.62
CA GLN A 143 -16.95 -2.71 -6.67
C GLN A 143 -16.25 -1.49 -6.09
N LEU A 144 -14.91 -1.48 -6.13
CA LEU A 144 -14.07 -0.33 -5.77
C LEU A 144 -14.21 0.76 -6.83
N GLN A 145 -14.64 1.95 -6.41
CA GLN A 145 -14.93 3.06 -7.32
C GLN A 145 -14.25 4.33 -6.84
N GLY A 146 -13.71 5.09 -7.79
CA GLY A 146 -13.31 6.47 -7.59
C GLY A 146 -14.43 7.44 -8.00
N PRO A 147 -14.28 8.74 -7.71
CA PRO A 147 -15.34 9.74 -7.91
C PRO A 147 -15.87 9.80 -9.35
N ASN A 148 -14.99 9.62 -10.33
CA ASN A 148 -15.33 9.64 -11.76
C ASN A 148 -14.89 8.36 -12.48
N SER A 149 -14.81 7.24 -11.75
CA SER A 149 -14.55 5.93 -12.33
C SER A 149 -15.72 5.44 -13.19
N ARG A 150 -15.44 4.64 -14.22
CA ARG A 150 -16.49 4.01 -15.03
C ARG A 150 -17.18 2.93 -14.19
N GLU A 151 -18.48 2.73 -14.39
CA GLU A 151 -19.19 1.62 -13.76
C GLU A 151 -18.52 0.28 -14.10
N ASN A 152 -18.38 -0.58 -13.09
CA ASN A 152 -17.72 -1.88 -13.19
C ASN A 152 -16.26 -1.84 -13.68
N ALA A 153 -15.59 -0.69 -13.56
CA ALA A 153 -14.16 -0.65 -13.81
C ALA A 153 -13.42 -1.51 -12.76
N MET A 154 -12.52 -2.36 -13.23
CA MET A 154 -11.65 -3.11 -12.33
C MET A 154 -10.65 -2.15 -11.69
N ALA A 155 -10.67 -2.10 -10.36
CA ALA A 155 -9.79 -1.23 -9.59
C ALA A 155 -9.02 -2.04 -8.55
N LEU A 156 -7.78 -1.60 -8.33
CA LEU A 156 -6.87 -2.08 -7.31
C LEU A 156 -6.84 -1.08 -6.16
N LEU A 157 -7.27 -1.48 -4.97
CA LEU A 157 -7.04 -0.71 -3.75
C LEU A 157 -5.54 -0.70 -3.44
N ILE A 158 -4.94 0.48 -3.42
CA ILE A 158 -3.52 0.67 -3.11
C ILE A 158 -3.30 0.56 -1.60
N GLY A 159 -4.27 1.06 -0.82
CA GLY A 159 -4.32 0.99 0.64
C GLY A 159 -5.37 1.96 1.20
N GLU A 160 -5.66 1.86 2.49
CA GLU A 160 -6.72 2.64 3.17
C GLU A 160 -6.17 3.81 4.00
N THR A 161 -4.93 3.73 4.45
CA THR A 161 -4.32 4.73 5.35
C THR A 161 -2.98 5.18 4.80
N ILE A 162 -3.00 5.84 3.64
CA ILE A 162 -1.80 6.33 2.97
C ILE A 162 -1.74 7.86 3.09
N PRO A 163 -0.60 8.43 3.54
CA PRO A 163 -0.40 9.87 3.53
C PRO A 163 -0.64 10.48 2.14
N VAL A 164 -1.45 11.53 2.07
CA VAL A 164 -1.82 12.18 0.79
C VAL A 164 -0.60 12.60 -0.04
N ALA A 165 0.47 13.07 0.59
CA ALA A 165 1.71 13.41 -0.12
C ALA A 165 2.31 12.23 -0.91
N GLN A 166 2.20 11.00 -0.38
CA GLN A 166 2.67 9.79 -1.06
C GLN A 166 1.71 9.38 -2.18
N LEU A 167 0.40 9.50 -1.97
CA LEU A 167 -0.60 9.28 -3.02
C LEU A 167 -0.43 10.23 -4.20
N ALA A 168 -0.24 11.53 -3.92
CA ALA A 168 0.03 12.53 -4.93
C ALA A 168 1.34 12.26 -5.70
N GLU A 169 2.36 11.73 -5.03
CA GLU A 169 3.59 11.29 -5.70
C GLU A 169 3.37 10.05 -6.59
N ILE A 170 2.56 9.09 -6.15
CA ILE A 170 2.17 7.92 -6.94
C ILE A 170 1.40 8.34 -8.19
N ASP A 171 0.35 9.16 -8.03
CA ASP A 171 -0.48 9.71 -9.11
C ASP A 171 0.38 10.44 -10.15
N ARG A 172 1.18 11.44 -9.74
CA ARG A 172 2.07 12.16 -10.68
C ARG A 172 3.07 11.26 -11.42
N LYS A 173 3.41 10.09 -10.90
CA LYS A 173 4.32 9.13 -11.55
C LYS A 173 3.60 8.18 -12.49
N LEU A 174 2.34 7.87 -12.24
CA LEU A 174 1.54 6.94 -13.03
C LEU A 174 0.68 7.65 -14.09
N ASP A 175 0.24 8.87 -13.83
CA ASP A 175 -0.65 9.65 -14.70
C ASP A 175 -0.54 11.18 -14.55
N ASP A 176 -1.56 11.86 -14.01
CA ASP A 176 -1.78 13.31 -14.24
C ASP A 176 -1.77 14.17 -12.96
N GLY A 177 -1.65 13.56 -11.79
CA GLY A 177 -1.69 14.22 -10.50
C GLY A 177 -3.09 14.64 -10.04
N ASN A 178 -4.15 14.21 -10.72
CA ASN A 178 -5.51 14.56 -10.37
C ASN A 178 -6.20 13.46 -9.53
N PRO A 179 -6.56 13.71 -8.26
CA PRO A 179 -7.17 12.68 -7.41
C PRO A 179 -8.55 12.19 -7.89
N LEU A 180 -9.25 12.97 -8.72
CA LEU A 180 -10.66 12.72 -9.05
C LEU A 180 -10.84 11.99 -10.38
N ARG A 181 -9.79 11.85 -11.21
CA ARG A 181 -9.87 11.25 -12.55
C ARG A 181 -8.54 10.59 -12.90
N GLY A 182 -8.51 9.84 -14.00
CA GLY A 182 -7.29 9.15 -14.42
C GLY A 182 -7.27 7.70 -13.93
N ALA A 183 -6.08 7.11 -13.93
CA ALA A 183 -5.85 5.78 -13.42
C ALA A 183 -5.72 5.78 -11.89
N VAL A 184 -5.02 6.75 -11.30
CA VAL A 184 -4.94 6.87 -9.84
C VAL A 184 -6.05 7.80 -9.36
N GLN A 185 -6.90 7.31 -8.46
CA GLN A 185 -8.01 8.10 -7.92
C GLN A 185 -8.14 7.88 -6.41
N VAL A 186 -8.70 8.86 -5.72
CA VAL A 186 -9.19 8.68 -4.34
C VAL A 186 -10.30 7.64 -4.31
N LEU A 187 -10.41 6.89 -3.22
CA LEU A 187 -11.57 6.03 -2.99
C LEU A 187 -12.84 6.88 -2.80
N ARG A 188 -13.92 6.50 -3.47
CA ARG A 188 -15.21 7.18 -3.32
C ARG A 188 -15.68 7.16 -1.87
N GLY A 189 -16.03 8.34 -1.34
CA GLY A 189 -16.39 8.55 0.07
C GLY A 189 -15.28 9.17 0.91
N GLU A 190 -14.04 9.24 0.40
CA GLU A 190 -12.89 9.84 1.10
C GLU A 190 -12.38 11.14 0.47
N GLU A 191 -13.12 11.71 -0.49
CA GLU A 191 -12.73 12.93 -1.21
C GLU A 191 -12.45 14.10 -0.25
N ASP A 192 -13.27 14.27 0.77
CA ASP A 192 -13.14 15.34 1.76
C ASP A 192 -11.88 15.21 2.65
N LEU A 193 -11.30 14.01 2.74
CA LEU A 193 -10.08 13.74 3.52
C LEU A 193 -8.81 13.91 2.69
N CYS A 194 -8.88 13.52 1.42
CA CYS A 194 -7.71 13.48 0.53
C CYS A 194 -7.54 14.72 -0.33
N THR A 195 -8.61 15.49 -0.57
CA THR A 195 -8.63 16.51 -1.61
C THR A 195 -9.01 17.88 -1.06
N THR A 196 -8.46 18.91 -1.71
CA THR A 196 -8.81 20.31 -1.47
C THR A 196 -10.13 20.67 -2.16
N GLU A 197 -10.75 21.79 -1.78
CA GLU A 197 -11.94 22.34 -2.48
C GLU A 197 -11.73 22.56 -3.98
N ALA A 198 -10.47 22.69 -4.42
CA ALA A 198 -10.09 22.83 -5.82
C ALA A 198 -10.00 21.47 -6.57
N GLY A 199 -10.27 20.34 -5.92
CA GLY A 199 -10.17 19.01 -6.50
C GLY A 199 -8.73 18.59 -6.81
N GLN A 200 -7.79 18.96 -5.95
CA GLN A 200 -6.38 18.56 -5.99
C GLN A 200 -6.03 17.80 -4.71
N TRP A 201 -5.00 16.96 -4.73
CA TRP A 201 -4.49 16.32 -3.51
C TRP A 201 -4.15 17.37 -2.44
N ASP A 202 -4.65 17.19 -1.23
CA ASP A 202 -4.32 18.06 -0.10
C ASP A 202 -3.01 17.62 0.57
N GLU A 203 -1.87 17.91 -0.06
CA GLU A 203 -0.56 17.54 0.48
C GLU A 203 -0.16 18.33 1.74
N ALA A 204 -0.88 19.41 2.08
CA ALA A 204 -0.54 20.31 3.17
C ALA A 204 -1.32 20.01 4.47
N GLN A 205 -2.59 19.63 4.34
CA GLN A 205 -3.50 19.38 5.46
C GLN A 205 -4.24 18.04 5.35
N GLY A 206 -4.09 17.31 4.25
CA GLY A 206 -4.73 16.03 4.03
C GLY A 206 -4.33 15.00 5.07
N ALA A 207 -5.34 14.25 5.53
CA ALA A 207 -5.16 13.14 6.44
C ALA A 207 -4.62 11.89 5.71
N ASP A 208 -4.38 10.81 6.44
CA ASP A 208 -4.18 9.51 5.80
C ASP A 208 -5.50 9.05 5.18
N CYS A 209 -5.45 8.59 3.92
CA CYS A 209 -6.64 8.19 3.21
C CYS A 209 -6.39 7.09 2.17
N ALA A 210 -7.47 6.66 1.52
CA ALA A 210 -7.52 5.54 0.61
C ALA A 210 -7.47 5.99 -0.85
N ALA A 211 -6.72 5.24 -1.65
CA ALA A 211 -6.67 5.43 -3.09
C ALA A 211 -6.73 4.10 -3.81
N LEU A 212 -7.21 4.18 -5.04
CA LEU A 212 -7.30 3.06 -5.97
C LEU A 212 -6.58 3.38 -7.27
N TYR A 213 -6.19 2.32 -7.95
CA TYR A 213 -5.64 2.35 -9.29
C TYR A 213 -6.58 1.58 -10.23
N ILE A 214 -7.11 2.25 -11.25
CA ILE A 214 -7.98 1.67 -12.25
C ILE A 214 -7.12 0.92 -13.28
N ILE A 215 -7.35 -0.39 -13.38
CA ILE A 215 -6.65 -1.25 -14.35
C ILE A 215 -7.22 -1.00 -15.74
N ARG A 216 -6.32 -0.91 -16.73
CA ARG A 216 -6.67 -0.64 -18.13
C ARG A 216 -6.88 -1.89 -18.97
#